data_AF-K9P755-F1
#
_entry.id   AF-K9P755-F1
#
_cell.length_a   1.000
_cell.length_b   1.000
_cell.length_c   1.000
_cell.angle_alpha   90.00
_cell.angle_beta   90.00
_cell.angle_gamma   90.00
#
_symmetry.space_group_name_H-M   'P 1'
#
loop_
_entity.id
_entity.type
_entity.pdbx_description
1 polymer ?
#
loop_
_entity_poly.entity_id
_entity_poly.type
_entity_poly.pdbx_seq_one_letter_code
_entity_poly.pdbx_strand_id
1 'polypeptide(L)'
;MPPPCRLLALPLLAALLAGCVPADQRPSGRVYPLPRHQPNDGLAVVSRPGGEGLHIWIETDTARPGVCRPRWLPDAARLRGGNGPQPTSFGLAPREEFFQALERGTVRLALRRQMEALCRQRAHGSTFQWEPPPRTAAEHRPPVLPLLEEPDLLSDPRAIRRAEKQLLGLPLTPDDLEEPEETGHGGW
;
A
#
# COMPACT_ATOMS: atom_id res chain seq x y z
N MET A 1 56.38 -38.39 -36.77
CA MET A 1 55.07 -37.79 -37.12
C MET A 1 54.38 -37.35 -35.82
N PRO A 2 54.25 -36.05 -35.51
CA PRO A 2 53.41 -35.57 -34.41
C PRO A 2 51.98 -35.24 -34.92
N PRO A 3 50.90 -35.69 -34.25
CA PRO A 3 49.56 -35.16 -34.46
C PRO A 3 49.17 -34.12 -33.38
N PRO A 4 48.12 -33.32 -33.65
CA PRO A 4 48.14 -31.90 -33.37
C PRO A 4 47.50 -31.50 -32.04
N CYS A 5 48.18 -30.58 -31.37
CA CYS A 5 47.58 -29.59 -30.50
C CYS A 5 46.73 -28.65 -31.36
N ARG A 6 45.41 -28.65 -31.17
CA ARG A 6 44.50 -27.50 -31.37
C ARG A 6 43.04 -27.97 -31.30
N LEU A 7 42.29 -27.33 -30.40
CA LEU A 7 40.85 -27.01 -30.44
C LEU A 7 40.21 -27.11 -29.04
N LEU A 8 40.82 -26.46 -28.04
CA LEU A 8 40.17 -26.18 -26.74
C LEU A 8 39.96 -24.68 -26.52
N ALA A 9 40.02 -23.87 -27.58
CA ALA A 9 39.91 -22.41 -27.49
C ALA A 9 38.49 -21.86 -27.72
N LEU A 10 37.56 -22.63 -28.27
CA LEU A 10 36.23 -22.12 -28.61
C LEU A 10 35.18 -22.06 -27.47
N PRO A 11 35.14 -22.95 -26.46
CA PRO A 11 34.06 -22.87 -25.46
C PRO A 11 34.33 -21.76 -24.42
N LEU A 12 35.58 -21.35 -24.22
CA LEU A 12 35.95 -20.33 -23.23
C LEU A 12 35.58 -18.91 -23.69
N LEU A 13 35.60 -18.65 -25.00
CA LEU A 13 35.27 -17.34 -25.57
C LEU A 13 33.75 -17.06 -25.54
N ALA A 14 32.93 -18.11 -25.60
CA ALA A 14 31.47 -17.99 -25.51
C ALA A 14 30.99 -17.66 -24.07
N ALA A 15 31.71 -18.13 -23.04
CA ALA A 15 31.39 -17.82 -21.64
C ALA A 15 31.70 -16.37 -21.25
N LEU A 16 32.65 -15.70 -21.94
CA LEU A 16 32.99 -14.30 -21.70
C LEU A 16 31.99 -13.30 -22.30
N LEU A 17 31.10 -13.75 -23.19
CA LEU A 17 30.06 -12.92 -23.83
C LEU A 17 28.70 -12.96 -23.12
N ALA A 18 28.54 -13.79 -22.08
CA ALA A 18 27.40 -13.75 -21.17
C ALA A 18 27.74 -12.80 -20.01
N GLY A 19 27.47 -11.50 -20.13
CA GLY A 19 26.28 -10.98 -19.46
C GLY A 19 26.53 -9.64 -18.77
N CYS A 20 27.01 -8.63 -19.51
CA CYS A 20 26.87 -7.25 -19.06
C CYS A 20 25.43 -6.80 -19.33
N VAL A 21 24.49 -7.16 -18.44
CA VAL A 21 23.16 -6.53 -18.45
C VAL A 21 23.37 -5.03 -18.29
N PRO A 22 22.93 -4.20 -19.26
CA PRO A 22 23.09 -2.74 -19.21
C PRO A 22 22.56 -2.17 -17.89
N ALA A 23 23.22 -1.14 -17.35
CA ALA A 23 22.90 -0.61 -16.02
C ALA A 23 21.44 -0.11 -15.92
N ASP A 24 20.89 0.37 -17.04
CA ASP A 24 19.48 0.78 -17.23
C ASP A 24 18.48 -0.40 -17.14
N GLN A 25 18.94 -1.62 -17.42
CA GLN A 25 18.15 -2.85 -17.33
C GLN A 25 18.22 -3.51 -15.95
N ARG A 26 18.96 -2.93 -15.00
CA ARG A 26 19.01 -3.42 -13.61
C ARG A 26 18.07 -2.60 -12.72
N PRO A 27 17.33 -3.24 -11.81
CA PRO A 27 16.60 -2.51 -10.78
C PRO A 27 17.61 -1.79 -9.88
N SER A 28 17.45 -0.47 -9.72
CA SER A 28 18.40 0.32 -8.92
C SER A 28 18.34 -0.02 -7.42
N GLY A 29 17.24 -0.64 -6.97
CA GLY A 29 17.03 -0.98 -5.57
C GLY A 29 16.87 0.23 -4.66
N ARG A 30 16.78 1.46 -5.20
CA ARG A 30 16.69 2.69 -4.42
C ARG A 30 15.47 2.69 -3.53
N VAL A 31 15.66 3.13 -2.29
CA VAL A 31 14.60 3.34 -1.31
C VAL A 31 14.80 4.74 -0.72
N TYR A 32 13.80 5.61 -0.85
CA TYR A 32 13.93 7.00 -0.41
C TYR A 32 12.57 7.62 -0.04
N PRO A 33 12.54 8.64 0.84
CA PRO A 33 11.32 9.37 1.16
C PRO A 33 10.69 9.97 -0.10
N LEU A 34 9.40 9.71 -0.30
CA LEU A 34 8.63 10.32 -1.38
C LEU A 34 7.31 10.81 -0.77
N PRO A 35 7.25 12.07 -0.31
CA PRO A 35 6.04 12.66 0.26
C PRO A 35 4.85 12.60 -0.69
N ARG A 36 3.66 12.38 -0.14
CA ARG A 36 2.38 12.51 -0.83
C ARG A 36 1.75 13.87 -0.53
N HIS A 37 1.59 14.19 0.75
CA HIS A 37 1.00 15.46 1.20
C HIS A 37 1.92 16.20 2.17
N GLN A 38 2.64 15.47 3.02
CA GLN A 38 3.52 16.02 4.04
C GLN A 38 4.83 15.23 4.15
N PRO A 39 5.88 15.79 4.78
CA PRO A 39 7.10 15.03 5.01
C PRO A 39 6.84 13.70 5.73
N ASN A 40 7.55 12.64 5.31
CA ASN A 40 7.53 11.30 5.89
C ASN A 40 6.24 10.48 5.77
N ASP A 41 5.25 10.93 4.99
CA ASP A 41 4.00 10.19 4.74
C ASP A 41 4.07 9.23 3.52
N GLY A 42 5.26 9.05 2.94
CA GLY A 42 5.44 8.17 1.80
C GLY A 42 6.88 7.74 1.54
N LEU A 43 7.01 6.57 0.91
CA LEU A 43 8.29 5.93 0.60
C LEU A 43 8.29 5.39 -0.82
N ALA A 44 9.27 5.80 -1.61
CA ALA A 44 9.55 5.20 -2.91
C ALA A 44 10.42 3.95 -2.74
N VAL A 45 10.02 2.86 -3.39
CA VAL A 45 10.77 1.60 -3.47
C VAL A 45 10.93 1.25 -4.93
N VAL A 46 12.14 1.44 -5.47
CA VAL A 46 12.46 1.05 -6.84
C VAL A 46 12.87 -0.42 -6.84
N SER A 47 12.13 -1.23 -7.60
CA SER A 47 12.29 -2.69 -7.65
C SER A 47 12.40 -3.24 -9.06
N ARG A 48 12.14 -2.42 -10.09
CA ARG A 48 12.19 -2.81 -11.50
C ARG A 48 13.11 -1.87 -12.32
N PRO A 49 13.58 -2.31 -13.50
CA PRO A 49 14.33 -1.48 -14.44
C PRO A 49 13.58 -0.20 -14.82
N GLY A 50 14.29 0.80 -15.34
CA GLY A 50 13.67 2.08 -15.73
C GLY A 50 13.14 2.93 -14.56
N GLY A 51 13.43 2.56 -13.32
CA GLY A 51 12.99 3.31 -12.13
C GLY A 51 11.55 2.98 -11.72
N GLU A 52 11.03 1.84 -12.13
CA GLU A 52 9.69 1.42 -11.72
C GLU A 52 9.71 0.71 -10.36
N GLY A 53 8.58 0.74 -9.67
CA GLY A 53 8.42 0.06 -8.39
C GLY A 53 7.13 0.46 -7.67
N LEU A 54 7.25 0.73 -6.37
CA LEU A 54 6.14 1.08 -5.50
C LEU A 54 6.32 2.44 -4.85
N HIS A 55 5.21 3.14 -4.66
CA HIS A 55 5.09 4.26 -3.73
C HIS A 55 4.20 3.82 -2.57
N ILE A 56 4.83 3.52 -1.44
CA ILE A 56 4.18 3.06 -0.23
C ILE A 56 3.72 4.28 0.57
N TRP A 57 2.43 4.31 0.94
CA TRP A 57 1.89 5.34 1.82
C TRP A 57 2.07 4.97 3.28
N ILE A 58 2.38 5.97 4.10
CA ILE A 58 2.72 5.79 5.51
C ILE A 58 1.68 6.52 6.34
N GLU A 59 1.01 5.78 7.20
CA GLU A 59 -0.01 6.30 8.10
C GLU A 59 0.26 5.83 9.54
N THR A 60 -0.13 6.64 10.51
CA THR A 60 0.00 6.36 11.94
C THR A 60 -1.36 6.22 12.61
N ASP A 61 -1.48 5.28 13.53
CA ASP A 61 -2.62 5.16 14.44
C ASP A 61 -2.27 5.81 15.79
N THR A 62 -3.12 6.76 16.20
CA THR A 62 -3.05 7.51 17.46
C THR A 62 -4.33 7.37 18.28
N ALA A 63 -5.16 6.34 18.01
CA ALA A 63 -6.42 6.13 18.71
C ALA A 63 -6.23 5.88 20.22
N ARG A 64 -5.06 5.35 20.63
CA ARG A 64 -4.70 5.18 22.04
C ARG A 64 -3.95 6.42 22.55
N PRO A 65 -4.43 7.10 23.60
CA PRO A 65 -3.75 8.28 24.16
C PRO A 65 -2.29 8.00 24.51
N GLY A 66 -1.39 8.91 24.13
CA GLY A 66 0.05 8.82 24.41
C GLY A 66 0.81 7.76 23.61
N VAL A 67 0.14 7.01 22.73
CA VAL A 67 0.75 5.99 21.88
C VAL A 67 0.53 6.34 20.41
N CYS A 68 1.59 6.21 19.63
CA CYS A 68 1.54 6.38 18.20
C CYS A 68 2.27 5.22 17.53
N ARG A 69 1.56 4.49 16.66
CA ARG A 69 2.06 3.26 16.03
C ARG A 69 1.78 3.24 14.54
N PRO A 70 2.45 2.37 13.76
CA PRO A 70 2.09 2.14 12.37
C PRO A 70 0.60 1.81 12.17
N ARG A 71 -0.01 2.40 11.15
CA ARG A 71 -1.26 1.92 10.55
C ARG A 71 -0.92 1.31 9.19
N TRP A 72 -0.92 -0.02 9.12
CA TRP A 72 -0.50 -0.73 7.91
C TRP A 72 -1.58 -0.68 6.82
N LEU A 73 -1.20 -0.16 5.64
CA LEU A 73 -2.02 -0.11 4.43
C LEU A 73 -1.23 -0.79 3.29
N PRO A 74 -1.58 -2.02 2.88
CA PRO A 74 -0.85 -2.74 1.84
C PRO A 74 -1.15 -2.24 0.41
N ASP A 75 -2.03 -1.25 0.27
CA ASP A 75 -2.47 -0.68 -1.01
C ASP A 75 -1.49 0.41 -1.50
N ALA A 76 -0.30 -0.02 -1.96
CA ALA A 76 0.70 0.88 -2.52
C ALA A 76 0.35 1.33 -3.95
N ALA A 77 0.77 2.54 -4.34
CA ALA A 77 0.68 2.98 -5.73
C ALA A 77 1.84 2.46 -6.56
N ARG A 78 1.67 2.34 -7.88
CA ARG A 78 2.83 2.04 -8.76
C ARG A 78 3.69 3.29 -8.90
N LEU A 79 5.00 3.11 -8.89
CA LEU A 79 5.99 4.15 -9.10
C LEU A 79 6.59 4.04 -10.50
N ARG A 80 6.73 5.17 -11.20
CA ARG A 80 7.49 5.31 -12.45
C ARG A 80 8.53 6.41 -12.31
N GLY A 81 9.68 6.25 -12.97
CA GLY A 81 10.72 7.27 -13.00
C GLY A 81 11.44 7.48 -11.66
N GLY A 82 11.40 6.50 -10.75
CA GLY A 82 12.02 6.57 -9.42
C GLY A 82 13.55 6.67 -9.42
N ASN A 83 14.20 6.51 -10.57
CA ASN A 83 15.62 6.79 -10.75
C ASN A 83 15.89 8.26 -11.11
N GLY A 84 14.88 8.96 -11.64
CA GLY A 84 14.97 10.33 -12.09
C GLY A 84 14.57 11.35 -11.01
N PRO A 85 14.61 12.65 -11.36
CA PRO A 85 14.30 13.74 -10.43
C PRO A 85 12.79 13.92 -10.18
N GLN A 86 11.93 13.36 -11.04
CA GLN A 86 10.48 13.54 -10.98
C GLN A 86 9.77 12.18 -11.01
N PRO A 87 9.84 11.41 -9.91
CA PRO A 87 9.05 10.20 -9.77
C PRO A 87 7.55 10.51 -9.83
N THR A 88 6.78 9.62 -10.43
CA THR A 88 5.32 9.72 -10.50
C THR A 88 4.67 8.47 -9.96
N SER A 89 3.53 8.65 -9.30
CA SER A 89 2.73 7.57 -8.73
C SER A 89 1.43 7.42 -9.54
N PHE A 90 1.04 6.19 -9.86
CA PHE A 90 -0.14 5.92 -10.68
C PHE A 90 -0.74 4.55 -10.37
N GLY A 91 -2.07 4.47 -10.36
CA GLY A 91 -2.81 3.23 -10.10
C GLY A 91 -2.46 2.57 -8.76
N LEU A 92 -3.10 1.44 -8.49
CA LEU A 92 -2.75 0.58 -7.36
C LEU A 92 -1.88 -0.57 -7.83
N ALA A 93 -0.90 -0.93 -7.02
CA ALA A 93 -0.14 -2.16 -7.15
C ALA A 93 -0.89 -3.31 -6.44
N PRO A 94 -0.71 -4.56 -6.89
CA PRO A 94 -1.12 -5.74 -6.14
C PRO A 94 -0.50 -5.74 -4.74
N ARG A 95 -1.26 -6.18 -3.74
CA ARG A 95 -0.79 -6.23 -2.34
C ARG A 95 0.40 -7.17 -2.16
N GLU A 96 0.52 -8.18 -3.03
CA GLU A 96 1.65 -9.10 -3.07
C GLU A 96 2.96 -8.36 -3.37
N GLU A 97 2.96 -7.35 -4.25
CA GLU A 97 4.15 -6.54 -4.52
C GLU A 97 4.57 -5.76 -3.26
N PHE A 98 3.61 -5.26 -2.48
CA PHE A 98 3.87 -4.61 -1.21
C PHE A 98 4.53 -5.57 -0.21
N PHE A 99 3.97 -6.77 -0.02
CA PHE A 99 4.54 -7.76 0.89
C PHE A 99 5.96 -8.19 0.47
N GLN A 100 6.18 -8.44 -0.83
CA GLN A 100 7.51 -8.75 -1.37
C GLN A 100 8.52 -7.62 -1.13
N ALA A 101 8.11 -6.36 -1.27
CA ALA A 101 8.98 -5.22 -0.99
C ALA A 101 9.44 -5.20 0.48
N LEU A 102 8.59 -5.63 1.42
CA LEU A 102 8.89 -5.69 2.85
C LEU A 102 9.83 -6.83 3.25
N GLU A 103 10.05 -7.82 2.40
CA GLU A 103 11.08 -8.84 2.62
C GLU A 103 12.48 -8.20 2.68
N ARG A 104 12.66 -7.08 1.96
CA ARG A 104 13.91 -6.33 1.94
C ARG A 104 14.09 -5.54 3.24
N GLY A 105 15.14 -5.88 3.99
CA GLY A 105 15.47 -5.21 5.25
C GLY A 105 15.63 -3.69 5.13
N THR A 106 16.15 -3.20 4.00
CA THR A 106 16.31 -1.76 3.74
C THR A 106 14.97 -1.02 3.66
N VAL A 107 13.94 -1.64 3.07
CA VAL A 107 12.59 -1.08 3.00
C VAL A 107 11.98 -0.99 4.40
N ARG A 108 12.06 -2.06 5.20
CA ARG A 108 11.55 -2.05 6.58
C ARG A 108 12.23 -1.01 7.46
N LEU A 109 13.55 -0.88 7.34
CA LEU A 109 14.31 0.13 8.09
C LEU A 109 13.90 1.55 7.69
N ALA A 110 13.75 1.81 6.38
CA ALA A 110 13.30 3.10 5.89
C ALA A 110 11.87 3.41 6.35
N LEU A 111 10.94 2.45 6.25
CA LEU A 111 9.57 2.59 6.76
C LEU A 111 9.54 2.92 8.24
N ARG A 112 10.32 2.22 9.08
CA ARG A 112 10.39 2.52 10.51
C ARG A 112 10.82 3.95 10.78
N ARG A 113 11.87 4.42 10.10
CA ARG A 113 12.38 5.80 10.24
C ARG A 113 11.36 6.84 9.82
N GLN A 114 10.71 6.63 8.67
CA GLN A 114 9.68 7.55 8.17
C GLN A 114 8.47 7.57 9.10
N MET A 115 8.00 6.41 9.57
CA MET A 115 6.87 6.31 10.49
C MET A 115 7.16 7.01 11.82
N GLU A 116 8.35 6.82 12.39
CA GLU A 116 8.76 7.48 13.63
C GLU A 116 8.82 9.00 13.46
N ALA A 117 9.32 9.47 12.32
CA ALA A 117 9.36 10.90 12.00
C ALA A 117 7.95 11.49 11.81
N LEU A 118 7.07 10.78 11.09
CA LEU A 118 5.67 11.17 10.90
C LEU A 118 4.93 11.25 12.24
N CYS A 119 5.17 10.28 13.11
CA CYS A 119 4.62 10.21 14.45
C CYS A 119 5.00 11.43 15.29
N ARG A 120 6.28 11.81 15.28
CA ARG A 120 6.77 13.02 15.98
C ARG A 120 6.13 14.32 15.48
N GLN A 121 5.69 14.35 14.21
CA GLN A 121 5.03 15.50 13.61
C GLN A 121 3.52 15.55 13.89
N ARG A 122 2.83 14.41 13.86
CA ARG A 122 1.37 14.36 14.00
C ARG A 122 0.88 14.21 15.45
N ALA A 123 1.68 13.60 16.31
CA ALA A 123 1.28 13.24 17.68
C ALA A 123 2.33 13.67 18.70
N HIS A 124 2.49 14.99 18.88
CA HIS A 124 3.40 15.54 19.87
C HIS A 124 3.13 14.97 21.27
N GLY A 125 4.19 14.57 21.97
CA GLY A 125 4.09 13.97 23.30
C GLY A 125 3.69 12.48 23.32
N SER A 126 3.36 11.88 22.17
CA SER A 126 3.12 10.43 22.09
C SER A 126 4.43 9.65 21.93
N THR A 127 4.47 8.46 22.50
CA THR A 127 5.59 7.53 22.34
C THR A 127 5.39 6.68 21.09
N PHE A 128 6.40 6.65 20.23
CA PHE A 128 6.41 5.78 19.05
C PHE A 128 6.54 4.31 19.44
N GLN A 129 5.59 3.47 19.03
CA GLN A 129 5.64 2.03 19.19
C GLN A 129 5.73 1.37 17.82
N TRP A 130 6.86 0.73 17.54
CA TRP A 130 7.04 -0.01 16.29
C TRP A 130 6.28 -1.33 16.33
N GLU A 131 5.35 -1.49 15.39
CA GLU A 131 4.68 -2.75 15.10
C GLU A 131 5.17 -3.24 13.73
N PRO A 132 5.74 -4.44 13.59
CA PRO A 132 6.19 -4.94 12.30
C PRO A 132 5.07 -4.96 11.26
N PRO A 133 5.36 -4.73 9.96
CA PRO A 133 4.34 -4.81 8.93
C PRO A 133 3.87 -6.26 8.71
N PRO A 134 2.61 -6.44 8.27
CA PRO A 134 2.10 -7.75 7.87
C PRO A 134 2.94 -8.28 6.70
N ARG A 135 3.24 -9.57 6.74
CA ARG A 135 3.98 -10.26 5.66
C ARG A 135 3.06 -10.89 4.63
N THR A 136 1.79 -11.04 4.98
CA THR A 136 0.79 -11.69 4.14
C THR A 136 -0.56 -10.98 4.29
N ALA A 137 -1.47 -11.22 3.34
CA ALA A 137 -2.83 -10.69 3.40
C ALA A 137 -3.59 -11.19 4.64
N ALA A 138 -3.34 -12.43 5.09
CA ALA A 138 -3.99 -13.02 6.26
C ALA A 138 -3.56 -12.37 7.59
N GLU A 139 -2.34 -11.83 7.65
CA GLU A 139 -1.83 -11.10 8.82
C GLU A 139 -2.34 -9.65 8.86
N HIS A 140 -2.75 -9.10 7.72
CA HIS A 140 -3.23 -7.73 7.66
C HIS A 140 -4.62 -7.63 8.27
N ARG A 141 -4.72 -6.88 9.37
CA ARG A 141 -6.00 -6.44 9.93
C ARG A 141 -6.36 -5.08 9.32
N PRO A 142 -7.46 -4.99 8.56
CA PRO A 142 -7.95 -3.70 8.09
C PRO A 142 -8.21 -2.79 9.29
N PRO A 143 -7.92 -1.50 9.18
CA PRO A 143 -8.27 -0.56 10.23
C PRO A 143 -9.80 -0.49 10.36
N VAL A 144 -10.29 -0.54 11.61
CA VAL A 144 -11.70 -0.33 11.91
C VAL A 144 -12.07 1.10 11.47
N LEU A 145 -13.12 1.22 10.67
CA LEU A 145 -13.65 2.50 10.19
C LEU A 145 -15.01 2.68 10.86
N PRO A 146 -15.06 3.17 12.11
CA PRO A 146 -16.31 3.21 12.89
C PRO A 146 -17.43 3.98 12.17
N LEU A 147 -17.08 5.01 11.38
CA LEU A 147 -18.02 5.80 10.57
C LEU A 147 -18.69 5.03 9.42
N LEU A 148 -18.18 3.85 9.03
CA LEU A 148 -18.80 2.99 8.02
C LEU A 148 -19.58 1.82 8.63
N GLU A 149 -19.39 1.56 9.93
CA GLU A 149 -19.96 0.42 10.64
C GLU A 149 -21.19 0.79 11.47
N GLU A 150 -21.48 2.09 11.64
CA GLU A 150 -22.72 2.56 12.26
C GLU A 150 -23.87 2.49 11.24
N PRO A 151 -24.82 1.54 11.36
CA PRO A 151 -26.02 1.50 10.52
C PRO A 151 -26.85 2.80 10.63
N ASP A 152 -26.65 3.57 11.69
CA ASP A 152 -27.35 4.84 11.96
C ASP A 152 -26.83 6.04 11.16
N LEU A 153 -25.66 5.94 10.49
CA LEU A 153 -25.12 7.05 9.68
C LEU A 153 -25.61 7.05 8.24
N LEU A 154 -26.11 5.92 7.74
CA LEU A 154 -26.74 5.82 6.44
C LEU A 154 -28.25 5.78 6.67
N SER A 155 -28.91 6.93 6.55
CA SER A 155 -30.37 7.01 6.64
C SER A 155 -30.99 6.00 5.67
N ASP A 156 -31.97 5.21 6.15
CA ASP A 156 -32.66 4.21 5.33
C ASP A 156 -33.12 4.86 4.00
N PRO A 157 -32.59 4.41 2.84
CA PRO A 157 -32.91 4.99 1.55
C PRO A 157 -34.42 4.99 1.24
N ARG A 158 -35.19 4.06 1.83
CA ARG A 158 -36.65 4.02 1.70
C ARG A 158 -37.31 5.07 2.58
N ALA A 159 -36.88 5.23 3.83
CA ALA A 159 -37.35 6.30 4.72
C ALA A 159 -37.09 7.70 4.13
N ILE A 160 -35.91 7.93 3.56
CA ILE A 160 -35.58 9.20 2.88
C ILE A 160 -36.48 9.43 1.66
N ARG A 161 -36.65 8.41 0.81
CA ARG A 161 -37.51 8.49 -0.38
C ARG A 161 -38.98 8.74 -0.04
N ARG A 162 -39.47 8.14 1.04
CA ARG A 162 -40.84 8.36 1.54
C ARG A 162 -41.02 9.80 2.00
N ALA A 163 -40.07 10.32 2.78
CA ALA A 163 -40.08 11.71 3.24
C ALA A 163 -40.00 12.70 2.07
N GLU A 164 -39.15 12.42 1.07
CA GLU A 164 -39.03 13.22 -0.15
C GLU A 164 -40.34 13.24 -0.96
N LYS A 165 -40.94 12.07 -1.21
CA LYS A 165 -42.23 11.98 -1.94
C LYS A 165 -43.35 12.71 -1.21
N GLN A 166 -43.41 12.61 0.12
CA GLN A 166 -44.39 13.34 0.92
C GLN A 166 -44.19 14.87 0.82
N LEU A 167 -42.94 15.34 0.84
CA LEU A 167 -42.62 16.75 0.68
C LEU A 167 -42.99 17.28 -0.72
N LEU A 168 -42.81 16.45 -1.75
CA LEU A 168 -43.10 16.76 -3.14
C LEU A 168 -44.56 16.50 -3.55
N GLY A 169 -45.40 16.00 -2.65
CA GLY A 169 -46.79 15.62 -2.94
C GLY A 169 -46.93 14.46 -3.93
N LEU A 170 -45.91 13.61 -4.04
CA LEU A 170 -45.90 12.43 -4.91
C LEU A 170 -46.54 11.22 -4.21
N PRO A 171 -47.27 10.36 -4.94
CA PRO A 171 -47.86 9.17 -4.37
C PRO A 171 -46.77 8.16 -3.95
N LEU A 172 -46.96 7.54 -2.77
CA LEU A 172 -46.12 6.44 -2.30
C LEU A 172 -46.46 5.14 -3.05
N THR A 173 -45.43 4.38 -3.40
CA THR A 173 -45.56 3.05 -4.03
C THR A 173 -45.49 1.94 -2.98
N PRO A 174 -45.98 0.72 -3.26
CA PRO A 174 -45.89 -0.41 -2.32
C PRO A 174 -44.47 -0.66 -1.79
N ASP A 175 -43.45 -0.53 -2.63
CA ASP A 175 -42.03 -0.64 -2.25
C ASP A 175 -41.59 0.39 -1.19
N ASP A 176 -42.29 1.54 -1.09
CA ASP A 176 -42.01 2.56 -0.08
C ASP A 176 -42.69 2.25 1.27
N LEU A 177 -43.55 1.23 1.35
CA LEU A 177 -44.38 0.92 2.52
C LEU A 177 -44.00 -0.39 3.21
N GLU A 178 -43.22 -1.26 2.55
CA GLU A 178 -42.68 -2.47 3.17
C GLU A 178 -41.63 -2.11 4.22
N GLU A 179 -41.87 -2.53 5.47
CA GLU A 179 -40.88 -2.43 6.55
C GLU A 179 -39.77 -3.46 6.32
N PRO A 180 -38.50 -3.11 6.60
CA PRO A 180 -37.43 -4.08 6.53
C PRO A 180 -37.69 -5.21 7.52
N GLU A 181 -37.52 -6.44 7.05
CA GLU A 181 -37.49 -7.61 7.92
C GLU A 181 -36.37 -7.40 8.94
N GLU A 182 -36.72 -7.26 10.23
CA GLU A 182 -35.75 -7.31 11.32
C GLU A 182 -35.02 -8.65 11.20
N THR A 183 -33.83 -8.65 10.59
CA THR A 183 -32.91 -9.78 10.72
C THR A 183 -32.46 -9.78 12.17
N GLY A 184 -33.23 -10.44 13.03
CA GLY A 184 -32.90 -10.68 14.41
C GLY A 184 -31.52 -11.33 14.50
N HIS A 185 -30.52 -10.55 14.87
CA HIS A 185 -29.31 -11.11 15.45
C HIS A 185 -29.59 -11.37 16.92
N GLY A 186 -30.21 -12.54 17.14
CA GLY A 186 -30.18 -13.24 18.42
C GLY A 186 -28.73 -13.45 18.86
N GLY A 187 -28.53 -13.36 20.17
CA GLY A 187 -27.24 -13.18 20.79
C GLY A 187 -26.23 -14.29 20.58
N TRP A 188 -24.96 -13.91 20.76
CA TRP A 188 -23.91 -14.62 21.49
C TRP A 188 -23.00 -13.57 22.12
#